data_AF-A0A177KNB2-F1
#
_entry.id   AF-A0A177KNB2-F1
#
_cell.length_a   1.000
_cell.length_b   1.000
_cell.length_c   1.000
_cell.angle_alpha   90.00
_cell.angle_beta   90.00
_cell.angle_gamma   90.00
#
_symmetry.space_group_name_H-M   'P 1'
#
loop_
_entity.id
_entity.type
_entity.pdbx_description
1 polymer ?
#
loop_
_entity_poly.entity_id
_entity_poly.type
_entity_poly.pdbx_seq_one_letter_code
_entity_poly.pdbx_strand_id
1 'polypeptide(L)'
;MIVYNEPEIKTFLIAHLSPFSAGSNFVIIIVDPYFGGHKSQLQLRVEVFLNFMFQVLNNPKIIWFCNEDKCTPIHTQDVLSIDLSRQGIAVHDRFLFIYDGNKEQIVSHIHLGGSINSFNIDGNQSLSIMRFSTLKQEEIKEIEHFIQQLERIYYLKTSSSNWGC
;
A
#
# COMPACT_ATOMS: atom_id res chain seq x y z
N MET A 1 7.57 7.63 4.20
CA MET A 1 8.40 6.50 4.68
C MET A 1 7.54 5.63 5.58
N ILE A 2 7.36 4.34 5.27
CA ILE A 2 6.59 3.45 6.16
C ILE A 2 7.45 3.13 7.40
N VAL A 3 6.99 3.55 8.57
CA VAL A 3 7.65 3.32 9.86
C VAL A 3 7.20 1.98 10.45
N TYR A 4 7.14 0.91 9.63
CA TYR A 4 6.57 -0.37 10.09
C TYR A 4 7.44 -1.10 11.14
N ASN A 5 8.68 -0.65 11.35
CA ASN A 5 9.58 -1.23 12.35
C ASN A 5 9.20 -0.87 13.79
N GLU A 6 8.27 0.08 14.00
CA GLU A 6 7.72 0.33 15.34
C GLU A 6 6.83 -0.84 15.78
N PRO A 7 7.04 -1.41 16.99
CA PRO A 7 6.29 -2.57 17.48
C PRO A 7 4.78 -2.38 17.44
N GLU A 8 4.30 -1.17 17.72
CA GLU A 8 2.88 -0.81 17.74
C GLU A 8 2.27 -0.89 16.34
N ILE A 9 2.98 -0.37 15.34
CA ILE A 9 2.56 -0.43 13.93
C ILE A 9 2.53 -1.88 13.45
N LYS A 10 3.57 -2.66 13.77
CA LYS A 10 3.62 -4.08 13.41
C LYS A 10 2.47 -4.87 14.05
N THR A 11 2.20 -4.61 15.33
CA THR A 11 1.09 -5.25 16.06
C THR A 11 -0.26 -4.90 15.45
N PHE A 12 -0.46 -3.62 15.12
CA PHE A 12 -1.67 -3.16 14.42
C PHE A 12 -1.86 -3.88 13.09
N LEU A 13 -0.81 -3.94 12.25
CA LEU A 13 -0.87 -4.60 10.95
C LEU A 13 -1.15 -6.09 11.12
N ILE A 14 -0.47 -6.80 12.02
CA ILE A 14 -0.73 -8.23 12.26
C ILE A 14 -2.20 -8.45 12.63
N ALA A 15 -2.74 -7.67 13.57
CA ALA A 15 -4.13 -7.83 14.01
C ALA A 15 -5.16 -7.59 12.88
N HIS A 16 -4.88 -6.65 11.96
CA HIS A 16 -5.77 -6.34 10.85
C HIS A 16 -5.60 -7.28 9.66
N LEU A 17 -4.41 -7.84 9.46
CA LEU A 17 -4.11 -8.70 8.31
C LEU A 17 -4.31 -10.19 8.62
N SER A 18 -4.15 -10.62 9.87
CA SER A 18 -4.25 -12.04 10.26
C SER A 18 -5.58 -12.72 9.88
N PRO A 19 -6.76 -12.05 9.86
CA PRO A 19 -7.99 -12.70 9.40
C PRO A 19 -7.94 -13.18 7.95
N PHE A 20 -7.04 -12.61 7.13
CA PHE A 20 -6.89 -12.93 5.71
C PHE A 20 -5.74 -13.93 5.45
N SER A 21 -5.05 -14.41 6.49
CA SER A 21 -3.93 -15.35 6.38
C SER A 21 -4.35 -16.78 5.96
N ALA A 22 -5.62 -17.15 6.19
CA ALA A 22 -6.11 -18.52 6.04
C ALA A 22 -6.93 -18.78 4.77
N GLY A 23 -7.09 -17.79 3.87
CA GLY A 23 -7.85 -17.93 2.63
C GLY A 23 -6.96 -17.96 1.39
N SER A 24 -7.45 -18.60 0.32
CA SER A 24 -6.79 -18.62 -0.98
C SER A 24 -7.38 -17.53 -1.88
N ASN A 25 -6.51 -16.73 -2.51
CA ASN A 25 -6.80 -15.67 -3.48
C ASN A 25 -7.08 -14.26 -2.91
N PHE A 26 -6.21 -13.78 -2.01
CA PHE A 26 -6.18 -12.35 -1.65
C PHE A 26 -5.13 -11.60 -2.46
N VAL A 27 -5.48 -10.38 -2.86
CA VAL A 27 -4.58 -9.42 -3.53
C VAL A 27 -4.41 -8.21 -2.64
N ILE A 28 -3.16 -7.80 -2.41
CA ILE A 28 -2.84 -6.56 -1.71
C ILE A 28 -2.67 -5.47 -2.74
N ILE A 29 -3.41 -4.37 -2.59
CA ILE A 29 -3.27 -3.19 -3.43
C ILE A 29 -2.65 -2.08 -2.58
N ILE A 30 -1.42 -1.67 -2.91
CA ILE A 30 -0.70 -0.60 -2.23
C ILE A 30 -0.73 0.63 -3.11
N VAL A 31 -1.20 1.74 -2.56
CA VAL A 31 -1.11 3.06 -3.18
C VAL A 31 -0.13 3.87 -2.34
N ASP A 32 1.10 4.03 -2.83
CA ASP A 32 2.08 4.90 -2.20
C ASP A 32 3.03 5.46 -3.28
N PRO A 33 2.83 6.72 -3.71
CA PRO A 33 3.62 7.35 -4.76
C PRO A 33 5.05 7.72 -4.31
N TYR A 34 5.40 7.49 -3.05
CA TYR A 34 6.71 7.81 -2.49
C TYR A 34 7.43 6.58 -1.93
N PHE A 35 6.85 5.38 -2.10
CA PHE A 35 7.33 4.17 -1.47
C PHE A 35 8.70 3.77 -2.02
N GLY A 36 9.68 3.52 -1.15
CA GLY A 36 11.04 3.13 -1.55
C GLY A 36 11.98 4.28 -1.91
N GLY A 37 11.49 5.38 -2.46
CA GLY A 37 12.33 6.51 -2.88
C GLY A 37 13.49 6.10 -3.82
N HIS A 38 14.46 7.01 -4.02
CA HIS A 38 15.70 6.74 -4.77
C HIS A 38 16.89 6.36 -3.89
N LYS A 39 16.73 6.41 -2.55
CA LYS A 39 17.81 6.10 -1.60
C LYS A 39 17.79 4.60 -1.29
N SER A 40 18.94 3.93 -1.37
CA SER A 40 19.08 2.49 -1.07
C SER A 40 18.52 2.07 0.30
N GLN A 41 18.74 2.89 1.34
CA GLN A 41 18.19 2.62 2.68
C GLN A 41 16.66 2.62 2.72
N LEU A 42 16.00 3.41 1.87
CA LEU A 42 14.55 3.45 1.78
C LEU A 42 14.02 2.25 0.98
N GLN A 43 14.73 1.82 -0.06
CA GLN A 43 14.43 0.60 -0.81
C GLN A 43 14.49 -0.65 0.09
N LEU A 44 15.53 -0.78 0.92
CA LEU A 44 15.63 -1.89 1.88
C LEU A 44 14.43 -1.93 2.84
N ARG A 45 13.92 -0.78 3.29
CA ARG A 45 12.72 -0.74 4.15
C ARG A 45 11.48 -1.22 3.41
N VAL A 46 11.38 -0.97 2.11
CA VAL A 46 10.28 -1.50 1.30
C VAL A 46 10.38 -3.02 1.20
N GLU A 47 11.56 -3.53 0.86
CA GLU A 47 11.76 -4.99 0.75
C GLU A 47 11.37 -5.69 2.04
N VAL A 48 11.78 -5.16 3.20
CA VAL A 48 11.40 -5.74 4.49
C VAL A 48 9.90 -5.62 4.76
N PHE A 49 9.24 -4.53 4.36
CA PHE A 49 7.78 -4.42 4.46
C PHE A 49 7.07 -5.44 3.57
N LEU A 50 7.48 -5.59 2.30
CA LEU A 50 6.92 -6.57 1.38
C LEU A 50 7.11 -7.99 1.91
N ASN A 51 8.31 -8.31 2.40
CA ASN A 51 8.61 -9.59 3.05
C ASN A 51 7.70 -9.86 4.26
N PHE A 52 7.44 -8.84 5.08
CA PHE A 52 6.46 -8.94 6.17
C PHE A 52 5.06 -9.26 5.65
N MET A 53 4.60 -8.61 4.58
CA MET A 53 3.29 -8.90 3.98
C MET A 53 3.22 -10.35 3.45
N PHE A 54 4.28 -10.83 2.80
CA PHE A 54 4.37 -12.20 2.32
C PHE A 54 4.29 -13.24 3.44
N GLN A 55 4.89 -12.93 4.59
CA GLN A 55 4.85 -13.79 5.78
C GLN A 55 3.47 -13.83 6.45
N VAL A 56 2.79 -12.68 6.55
CA VAL A 56 1.52 -12.58 7.28
C VAL A 56 0.34 -13.13 6.47
N LEU A 57 0.37 -12.99 5.13
CA LEU A 57 -0.76 -13.29 4.26
C LEU A 57 -0.56 -14.52 3.35
N ASN A 58 0.45 -15.34 3.65
CA ASN A 58 0.74 -16.60 2.96
C ASN A 58 0.86 -16.45 1.42
N ASN A 59 1.90 -15.73 0.99
CA ASN A 59 2.23 -15.47 -0.41
C ASN A 59 1.14 -14.78 -1.28
N PRO A 60 0.65 -13.59 -0.87
CA PRO A 60 -0.32 -12.82 -1.63
C PRO A 60 0.28 -12.27 -2.93
N LYS A 61 -0.57 -12.03 -3.93
CA LYS A 61 -0.23 -11.13 -5.06
C LYS A 61 -0.24 -9.69 -4.55
N ILE A 62 0.77 -8.90 -4.90
CA ILE A 62 0.85 -7.49 -4.53
C ILE A 62 0.82 -6.63 -5.80
N ILE A 63 -0.07 -5.64 -5.81
CA ILE A 63 -0.13 -4.60 -6.83
C ILE A 63 0.25 -3.29 -6.16
N TRP A 64 1.32 -2.66 -6.62
CA TRP A 64 1.81 -1.42 -6.06
C TRP A 64 1.69 -0.28 -7.07
N PHE A 65 0.79 0.65 -6.81
CA PHE A 65 0.66 1.92 -7.52
C PHE A 65 1.64 2.94 -6.95
N CYS A 66 2.61 3.32 -7.78
CA CYS A 66 3.76 4.16 -7.40
C CYS A 66 3.89 5.38 -8.32
N ASN A 67 4.91 6.20 -8.10
CA ASN A 67 5.30 7.26 -9.03
C ASN A 67 6.79 7.05 -9.35
N GLU A 68 7.08 6.61 -10.58
CA GLU A 68 8.46 6.23 -10.98
C GLU A 68 9.44 7.42 -10.93
N ASP A 69 8.95 8.66 -11.06
CA ASP A 69 9.78 9.85 -10.92
C ASP A 69 10.31 10.01 -9.49
N LYS A 70 9.60 9.45 -8.50
CA LYS A 70 9.88 9.60 -7.07
C LYS A 70 10.46 8.35 -6.42
N CYS A 71 10.31 7.18 -7.02
CA CYS A 71 10.82 5.93 -6.49
C CYS A 71 11.18 4.91 -7.58
N THR A 72 12.15 4.05 -7.28
CA THR A 72 12.48 2.91 -8.15
C THR A 72 11.48 1.77 -7.91
N PRO A 73 10.82 1.24 -8.96
CA PRO A 73 9.99 0.05 -8.85
C PRO A 73 10.76 -1.16 -8.31
N ILE A 74 10.07 -2.02 -7.59
CA ILE A 74 10.61 -3.31 -7.14
C ILE A 74 10.01 -4.39 -8.01
N HIS A 75 10.88 -5.22 -8.58
CA HIS A 75 10.51 -6.29 -9.47
C HIS A 75 10.77 -7.63 -8.77
N THR A 76 9.71 -8.19 -8.18
CA THR A 76 9.69 -9.59 -7.74
C THR A 76 8.52 -10.30 -8.42
N GLN A 77 8.54 -11.63 -8.46
CA GLN A 77 7.56 -12.43 -9.20
C GLN A 77 6.11 -12.14 -8.77
N ASP A 78 5.90 -11.86 -7.48
CA ASP A 78 4.58 -11.65 -6.88
C ASP A 78 4.26 -10.16 -6.63
N VAL A 79 5.09 -9.22 -7.11
CA VAL A 79 4.87 -7.77 -7.00
C VAL A 79 4.78 -7.13 -8.38
N LEU A 80 3.60 -6.62 -8.71
CA LEU A 80 3.36 -5.80 -9.90
C LEU A 80 3.40 -4.32 -9.53
N SER A 81 4.40 -3.60 -10.03
CA SER A 81 4.46 -2.13 -9.89
C SER A 81 3.78 -1.44 -11.08
N ILE A 82 2.95 -0.42 -10.81
CA ILE A 82 2.22 0.37 -11.80
C ILE A 82 2.46 1.87 -11.55
N ASP A 83 2.98 2.57 -12.55
CA ASP A 83 3.30 3.99 -12.47
C ASP A 83 2.07 4.88 -12.68
N LEU A 84 1.72 5.66 -11.64
CA LEU A 84 0.63 6.63 -11.65
C LEU A 84 1.01 7.94 -12.36
N SER A 85 2.29 8.33 -12.42
CA SER A 85 2.67 9.63 -12.98
C SER A 85 2.34 9.70 -14.47
N ARG A 86 2.56 8.60 -15.19
CA ARG A 86 2.19 8.42 -16.61
C ARG A 86 0.69 8.48 -16.87
N GLN A 87 -0.15 8.36 -15.84
CA GLN A 87 -1.61 8.40 -15.95
C GLN A 87 -2.18 9.78 -15.57
N GLY A 88 -1.33 10.76 -15.21
CA GLY A 88 -1.76 12.09 -14.81
C GLY A 88 -2.51 12.12 -13.47
N ILE A 89 -2.38 11.07 -12.65
CA ILE A 89 -3.03 10.98 -11.34
C ILE A 89 -2.04 11.41 -10.26
N ALA A 90 -2.37 12.49 -9.57
CA ALA A 90 -1.66 12.92 -8.37
C ALA A 90 -2.36 12.36 -7.13
N VAL A 91 -1.70 11.45 -6.42
CA VAL A 91 -2.17 10.94 -5.13
C VAL A 91 -1.24 11.47 -4.04
N HIS A 92 -1.83 11.99 -2.96
CA HIS A 92 -1.07 12.45 -1.78
C HIS A 92 -1.18 11.45 -0.64
N ASP A 93 -2.38 10.90 -0.45
CA ASP A 93 -2.66 9.91 0.56
C ASP A 93 -2.12 8.54 0.16
N ARG A 94 -1.96 7.69 1.17
CA ARG A 94 -1.38 6.37 0.99
C ARG A 94 -2.35 5.34 1.54
N PHE A 95 -2.56 4.27 0.80
CA PHE A 95 -3.55 3.27 1.13
C PHE A 95 -2.98 1.87 0.96
N LEU A 96 -3.49 0.96 1.76
CA LEU A 96 -3.35 -0.48 1.57
C LEU A 96 -4.75 -1.06 1.56
N PHE A 97 -5.13 -1.69 0.46
CA PHE A 97 -6.39 -2.41 0.33
C PHE A 97 -6.14 -3.91 0.25
N ILE A 98 -7.11 -4.68 0.73
CA ILE A 98 -7.16 -6.13 0.57
C ILE A 98 -8.37 -6.44 -0.28
N TYR A 99 -8.12 -7.05 -1.43
CA TYR A 99 -9.15 -7.55 -2.35
C TYR A 99 -9.28 -9.06 -2.21
N ASP A 100 -10.50 -9.54 -2.05
CA ASP A 100 -10.84 -10.96 -2.07
C ASP A 100 -11.22 -11.36 -3.49
N GLY A 101 -10.33 -12.10 -4.16
CA GLY A 101 -10.52 -12.51 -5.55
C GLY A 101 -11.67 -13.51 -5.76
N ASN A 102 -12.15 -14.17 -4.71
CA ASN A 102 -13.31 -15.06 -4.83
C ASN A 102 -14.64 -14.29 -4.72
N LYS A 103 -14.66 -13.22 -3.92
CA LYS A 103 -15.86 -12.37 -3.73
C LYS A 103 -15.90 -11.16 -4.66
N GLU A 104 -14.80 -10.92 -5.36
CA GLU A 104 -14.59 -9.77 -6.24
C GLU A 104 -14.84 -8.40 -5.58
N GLN A 105 -14.33 -8.23 -4.35
CA GLN A 105 -14.54 -7.00 -3.59
C GLN A 105 -13.38 -6.67 -2.65
N ILE A 106 -13.26 -5.39 -2.32
CA ILE A 106 -12.38 -4.92 -1.24
C ILE A 106 -12.99 -5.32 0.10
N VAL A 107 -12.23 -6.09 0.89
CA VAL A 107 -12.66 -6.63 2.19
C VAL A 107 -11.96 -5.97 3.37
N SER A 108 -10.89 -5.21 3.13
CA SER A 108 -10.20 -4.41 4.13
C SER A 108 -9.43 -3.28 3.50
N HIS A 109 -9.19 -2.24 4.29
CA HIS A 109 -8.47 -1.06 3.88
C HIS A 109 -7.79 -0.42 5.08
N ILE A 110 -6.59 0.09 4.84
CA ILE A 110 -5.76 0.74 5.84
C ILE A 110 -5.26 2.02 5.20
N HIS A 111 -5.68 3.15 5.75
CA HIS A 111 -5.11 4.44 5.42
C HIS A 111 -3.77 4.59 6.13
N LEU A 112 -2.74 4.89 5.35
CA LEU A 112 -1.35 5.06 5.75
C LEU A 112 -1.05 6.57 5.85
N GLY A 113 -1.73 7.24 6.77
CA GLY A 113 -1.59 8.68 6.98
C GLY A 113 -0.14 9.07 7.33
N GLY A 114 0.41 10.04 6.60
CA GLY A 114 1.61 10.75 7.03
C GLY A 114 1.20 11.86 8.00
N SER A 115 1.83 11.94 9.17
CA SER A 115 1.57 13.08 10.05
C SER A 115 2.09 14.37 9.44
N ILE A 116 1.27 15.40 9.62
CA ILE A 116 1.63 16.80 9.46
C ILE A 116 2.73 17.10 10.50
N ASN A 117 3.82 17.67 10.01
CA ASN A 117 4.95 18.25 10.73
C ASN A 117 5.83 17.25 11.51
N SER A 118 7.01 16.99 10.94
CA SER A 118 8.23 16.85 11.71
C SER A 118 8.42 18.12 12.56
N PHE A 119 7.86 18.14 13.76
CA PHE A 119 8.22 19.14 14.76
C PHE A 119 9.69 18.93 15.08
N ASN A 120 10.50 19.92 14.73
CA ASN A 120 11.89 19.96 15.09
C ASN A 120 11.95 20.41 16.56
N ILE A 121 11.67 19.49 17.47
CA ILE A 121 11.93 19.71 18.89
C ILE A 121 13.47 19.65 19.00
N ASP A 122 14.09 20.82 19.14
CA ASP A 122 15.53 21.03 19.37
C ASP A 122 16.50 20.76 18.21
N GLY A 123 16.05 20.78 16.95
CA GLY A 123 16.97 20.74 15.80
C GLY A 123 17.60 19.37 15.48
N ASN A 124 17.37 18.36 16.32
CA ASN A 124 18.10 17.09 16.28
C ASN A 124 17.25 15.84 16.10
N GLN A 125 15.91 15.92 16.12
CA GLN A 125 15.04 14.76 15.92
C GLN A 125 13.82 15.10 15.08
N SER A 126 13.77 14.55 13.85
CA SER A 126 12.56 14.54 13.05
C SER A 126 11.65 13.41 13.55
N LEU A 127 10.61 13.76 14.31
CA LEU A 127 9.54 12.81 14.64
C LEU A 127 8.63 12.63 13.44
N SER A 128 8.74 11.49 12.77
CA SER A 128 7.82 11.08 11.71
C SER A 128 6.68 10.28 12.34
N ILE A 129 5.60 10.96 12.75
CA ILE A 129 4.40 10.25 13.22
C ILE A 129 3.73 9.61 11.99
N MET A 130 3.55 8.30 12.00
CA MET A 130 2.77 7.58 11.00
C MET A 130 1.47 7.13 11.63
N ARG A 131 0.34 7.51 11.04
CA ARG A 131 -0.97 7.11 11.54
C ARG A 131 -1.52 6.01 10.65
N PHE A 132 -1.80 4.86 11.24
CA PHE A 132 -2.58 3.81 10.61
C PHE A 132 -4.02 3.94 11.11
N SER A 133 -4.96 3.94 10.19
CA SER A 133 -6.38 3.93 10.52
C SER A 133 -7.16 3.16 9.48
N THR A 134 -8.22 2.49 9.91
CA THR A 134 -9.27 2.05 9.00
C THR A 134 -10.11 3.25 8.61
N LEU A 135 -10.49 3.33 7.33
CA LEU A 135 -11.49 4.32 6.88
C LEU A 135 -12.86 3.88 7.38
N LYS A 136 -13.72 4.84 7.71
CA LYS A 136 -15.13 4.61 7.96
C LYS A 136 -15.85 4.34 6.63
N GLN A 137 -17.01 3.69 6.70
CA GLN A 137 -17.79 3.35 5.50
C GLN A 137 -18.16 4.57 4.64
N GLU A 138 -18.31 5.73 5.28
CA GLU A 138 -18.57 7.03 4.65
C GLU A 138 -17.37 7.46 3.78
N GLU A 139 -16.17 7.40 4.35
CA GLU A 139 -14.91 7.72 3.69
C GLU A 139 -14.60 6.74 2.55
N ILE A 140 -15.02 5.47 2.67
CA ILE A 140 -14.89 4.48 1.58
C ILE A 140 -15.71 4.89 0.34
N LYS A 141 -16.93 5.40 0.53
CA LYS A 141 -17.75 5.88 -0.60
C LYS A 141 -17.10 7.06 -1.31
N GLU A 142 -16.42 7.93 -0.56
CA GLU A 142 -15.68 9.06 -1.11
C GLU A 142 -14.47 8.60 -1.94
N ILE A 143 -13.82 7.49 -1.57
CA ILE A 143 -12.69 6.93 -2.33
C ILE A 143 -13.10 5.87 -3.37
N GLU A 144 -14.38 5.55 -3.50
CA GLU A 144 -14.86 4.52 -4.46
C GLU A 144 -14.49 4.90 -5.90
N HIS A 145 -14.66 6.18 -6.26
CA HIS A 145 -14.24 6.67 -7.57
C HIS A 145 -12.73 6.49 -7.79
N PHE A 146 -11.92 6.70 -6.75
CA PHE A 146 -10.48 6.49 -6.83
C PHE A 146 -10.13 5.02 -7.05
N ILE A 147 -10.79 4.10 -6.34
CA ILE A 147 -10.59 2.65 -6.54
C ILE A 147 -10.95 2.24 -7.97
N GLN A 148 -12.06 2.73 -8.52
CA GLN A 148 -12.46 2.48 -9.92
C GLN A 148 -11.42 3.01 -10.93
N GLN A 149 -10.83 4.17 -10.66
CA GLN A 149 -9.73 4.71 -11.49
C GLN A 149 -8.51 3.79 -11.46
N LEU A 150 -8.12 3.31 -10.27
CA LEU A 150 -6.99 2.37 -10.13
C LEU A 150 -7.27 1.05 -10.86
N GLU A 151 -8.49 0.53 -10.78
CA GLU A 151 -8.89 -0.71 -11.45
C GLU A 151 -8.82 -0.57 -12.97
N ARG A 152 -9.28 0.57 -13.50
CA ARG A 152 -9.15 0.88 -14.92
C ARG A 152 -7.68 0.93 -15.36
N ILE A 153 -6.81 1.55 -14.57
CA ILE A 153 -5.36 1.58 -14.88
C ILE A 153 -4.79 0.17 -14.87
N TYR A 154 -5.15 -0.64 -13.89
CA TYR A 154 -4.73 -2.03 -13.80
C TYR A 154 -5.16 -2.81 -15.05
N TYR A 155 -6.44 -2.75 -15.43
CA TYR A 155 -6.96 -3.38 -16.65
C TYR A 155 -6.17 -2.96 -17.90
N LEU A 156 -5.91 -1.66 -18.08
CA LEU A 156 -5.15 -1.16 -19.23
C LEU A 156 -3.71 -1.68 -19.24
N LYS A 157 -3.13 -1.96 -18.08
CA LYS A 157 -1.74 -2.41 -17.94
C LYS A 157 -1.57 -3.91 -18.10
N THR A 158 -2.55 -4.71 -17.65
CA THR A 158 -2.44 -6.18 -17.59
C THR A 158 -3.40 -6.91 -18.54
N SER A 159 -4.43 -6.24 -19.05
CA SER A 159 -5.59 -6.83 -19.74
C SER A 159 -6.45 -7.76 -18.86
N SER A 160 -6.22 -7.79 -17.54
CA SER A 160 -7.02 -8.57 -16.58
C SER A 160 -8.28 -7.83 -16.20
N SER A 161 -9.43 -8.51 -16.22
CA SER A 161 -10.75 -7.92 -15.93
C SER A 161 -10.96 -7.50 -14.48
N ASN A 162 -10.20 -8.07 -13.53
CA ASN A 162 -10.25 -7.72 -12.11
C ASN A 162 -8.87 -7.97 -11.46
N TRP A 163 -8.68 -7.50 -10.23
CA TRP A 163 -7.43 -7.58 -9.48
C TRP A 163 -6.87 -9.00 -9.28
N GLY A 164 -7.76 -9.99 -9.14
CA GLY A 164 -7.46 -11.38 -8.83
C GLY A 164 -7.12 -12.26 -10.03
N CYS A 165 -7.29 -11.75 -11.25
CA CYS A 165 -7.11 -12.50 -12.49
C CYS A 165 -5.96 -11.98 -13.36
#